data_AF-A0A0S9R7C7-F1
#
_entry.id   AF-A0A0S9R7C7-F1
#
_cell.length_a   1.000
_cell.length_b   1.000
_cell.length_c   1.000
_cell.angle_alpha   90.00
_cell.angle_beta   90.00
_cell.angle_gamma   90.00
#
_symmetry.space_group_name_H-M   'P 1'
#
loop_
_entity.id
_entity.type
_entity.pdbx_description
1 polymer ?
#
loop_
_entity_poly.entity_id
_entity_poly.type
_entity_poly.pdbx_seq_one_letter_code
_entity_poly.pdbx_strand_id
1 'polypeptide(L)'
;MHQTWSDAATSRLLAAGYEALDAGDDWPVGTRVLRRRDRRVGWFLSRLHTVVVLLPVDHATTGHVDRLTETTAGRAGSLSGRARRRSGNGIAVLPVLVCGAADEQARDEASAPPRRRWAVVALPMLVEPDTGRHAAHRGNITWGGVFQTFLAEQQRLVLGDPRAEVLGSSGHGRAGRAALLALLGVAGVLFLAAVLLLLL
;
A
#
# COMPACT_ATOMS: atom_id res chain seq x y z
N MET A 1 10.15 7.34 -21.69
CA MET A 1 8.75 7.05 -21.32
C MET A 1 8.49 7.07 -19.81
N HIS A 2 9.49 6.82 -18.95
CA HIS A 2 9.29 6.75 -17.48
C HIS A 2 8.70 8.03 -16.88
N GLN A 3 9.14 9.21 -17.36
CA GLN A 3 8.60 10.49 -16.88
C GLN A 3 7.13 10.65 -17.23
N THR A 4 6.75 10.40 -18.49
CA THR A 4 5.36 10.46 -18.96
C THR A 4 4.44 9.52 -18.18
N TRP A 5 4.89 8.29 -17.90
CA TRP A 5 4.11 7.38 -17.07
C TRP A 5 3.97 7.91 -15.62
N SER A 6 5.06 8.42 -15.04
CA SER A 6 5.07 8.99 -13.70
C SER A 6 4.19 10.25 -13.59
N ASP A 7 4.13 11.07 -14.65
CA ASP A 7 3.19 12.19 -14.80
C ASP A 7 1.76 11.71 -14.75
N ALA A 8 1.42 10.74 -15.59
CA ALA A 8 0.08 10.18 -15.61
C ALA A 8 -0.33 9.56 -14.25
N ALA A 9 0.58 8.84 -13.60
CA ALA A 9 0.35 8.28 -12.26
C ALA A 9 0.18 9.38 -11.21
N THR A 10 1.00 10.43 -11.26
CA THR A 10 0.89 11.61 -10.39
C THR A 10 -0.46 12.28 -10.57
N SER A 11 -0.88 12.56 -11.81
CA SER A 11 -2.18 13.19 -12.10
C SER A 11 -3.36 12.35 -11.59
N ARG A 12 -3.33 11.02 -11.76
CA ARG A 12 -4.36 10.13 -11.21
C ARG A 12 -4.42 10.17 -9.68
N LEU A 13 -3.27 10.14 -9.02
CA LEU A 13 -3.20 10.20 -7.56
C LEU A 13 -3.70 11.56 -7.05
N LEU A 14 -3.30 12.68 -7.66
CA LEU A 14 -3.78 14.01 -7.32
C LEU A 14 -5.31 14.11 -7.51
N ALA A 15 -5.85 13.61 -8.62
CA ALA A 15 -7.29 13.56 -8.85
C ALA A 15 -8.04 12.71 -7.81
N ALA A 16 -7.39 11.69 -7.26
CA ALA A 16 -7.93 10.89 -6.16
C ALA A 16 -7.79 11.55 -4.78
N GLY A 17 -7.23 12.76 -4.68
CA GLY A 17 -7.08 13.50 -3.43
C GLY A 17 -5.76 13.26 -2.69
N TYR A 18 -4.73 12.78 -3.38
CA TYR A 18 -3.37 12.85 -2.85
C TYR A 18 -2.83 14.28 -2.93
N GLU A 19 -1.98 14.62 -1.97
CA GLU A 19 -1.17 15.84 -1.93
C GLU A 19 0.24 15.51 -2.38
N ALA A 20 0.79 16.26 -3.34
CA ALA A 20 2.22 16.21 -3.65
C ALA A 20 3.03 16.81 -2.49
N LEU A 21 4.13 16.16 -2.15
CA LEU A 21 5.10 16.65 -1.18
C LEU A 21 6.37 17.05 -1.92
N ASP A 22 7.00 18.13 -1.44
CA ASP A 22 8.37 18.39 -1.79
C ASP A 22 9.25 17.27 -1.22
N ALA A 23 9.92 16.54 -2.12
CA ALA A 23 10.83 15.49 -1.73
C ALA A 23 12.07 16.08 -1.02
N GLY A 24 12.48 17.30 -1.39
CA GLY A 24 13.77 17.89 -1.02
C GLY A 24 14.96 17.20 -1.70
N ASP A 25 16.17 17.70 -1.44
CA ASP A 25 17.43 17.23 -2.05
C ASP A 25 17.86 15.82 -1.61
N ASP A 26 17.15 15.27 -0.62
CA ASP A 26 17.40 14.02 0.06
C ASP A 26 16.92 12.77 -0.72
N TRP A 27 16.34 12.97 -1.91
CA TRP A 27 15.86 11.92 -2.81
C TRP A 27 16.55 11.97 -4.16
N PRO A 28 16.67 10.82 -4.86
CA PRO A 28 17.16 10.82 -6.23
C PRO A 28 16.32 11.74 -7.13
N VAL A 29 16.99 12.35 -8.12
CA VAL A 29 16.36 13.22 -9.11
C VAL A 29 15.17 12.52 -9.78
N GLY A 30 14.06 13.24 -9.93
CA GLY A 30 12.83 12.72 -10.53
C GLY A 30 11.94 11.94 -9.58
N THR A 31 12.34 11.74 -8.31
CA THR A 31 11.48 11.16 -7.28
C THR A 31 10.26 12.03 -7.05
N ARG A 32 9.08 11.41 -6.95
CA ARG A 32 7.83 12.08 -6.58
C ARG A 32 7.27 11.44 -5.34
N VAL A 33 6.94 12.27 -4.35
CA VAL A 33 6.33 11.81 -3.12
C VAL A 33 4.93 12.37 -3.04
N LEU A 34 3.95 11.50 -2.85
CA LEU A 34 2.56 11.87 -2.67
C LEU A 34 2.04 11.27 -1.38
N ARG A 35 1.14 11.98 -0.70
CA ARG A 35 0.47 11.46 0.49
C ARG A 35 -1.03 11.65 0.43
N ARG A 36 -1.75 10.80 1.13
CA ARG A 36 -3.18 10.95 1.38
C ARG A 36 -3.49 10.59 2.83
N ARG A 37 -4.45 11.31 3.41
CA ARG A 37 -4.96 11.07 4.76
C ARG A 37 -6.35 10.47 4.67
N ASP A 38 -6.48 9.17 4.92
CA ASP A 38 -7.76 8.49 4.85
C ASP A 38 -8.35 8.30 6.24
N ARG A 39 -9.51 8.94 6.46
CA ARG A 39 -10.31 8.82 7.67
C ARG A 39 -11.55 7.98 7.33
N ARG A 40 -11.46 6.66 7.51
CA ARG A 40 -12.63 5.79 7.29
C ARG A 40 -13.40 5.62 8.60
N VAL A 41 -14.56 6.29 8.67
CA VAL A 41 -15.46 6.31 9.84
C VAL A 41 -15.96 4.90 10.21
N GLY A 42 -16.09 4.00 9.23
CA GLY A 42 -16.59 2.63 9.45
C GLY A 42 -15.61 1.65 10.11
N TRP A 43 -14.33 2.00 10.33
CA TRP A 43 -13.28 1.07 10.76
C TRP A 43 -12.69 1.42 12.13
N PHE A 44 -13.56 1.65 13.13
CA PHE A 44 -13.18 1.90 14.53
C PHE A 44 -12.08 2.97 14.69
N LEU A 45 -12.33 4.19 14.21
CA LEU A 45 -11.50 5.39 14.47
C LEU A 45 -10.02 5.32 14.02
N SER A 46 -9.57 4.24 13.38
CA SER A 46 -8.20 4.11 12.89
C SER A 46 -8.00 4.93 11.62
N ARG A 47 -7.07 5.89 11.65
CA ARG A 47 -6.66 6.64 10.46
C ARG A 47 -5.54 5.87 9.77
N LEU A 48 -5.66 5.71 8.46
CA LEU A 48 -4.59 5.18 7.63
C LEU A 48 -4.01 6.34 6.81
N HIS A 49 -2.71 6.52 6.89
CA HIS A 49 -1.99 7.44 6.01
C HIS A 49 -1.39 6.63 4.87
N THR A 50 -1.62 7.05 3.64
CA THR A 50 -0.99 6.43 2.49
C THR A 50 0.06 7.37 1.93
N VAL A 51 1.26 6.85 1.72
CA VAL A 51 2.36 7.57 1.05
C VAL A 51 2.76 6.77 -0.17
N VAL A 52 2.81 7.40 -1.33
CA VAL A 52 3.30 6.82 -2.58
C VAL A 52 4.61 7.52 -2.92
N VAL A 53 5.64 6.75 -3.22
CA VAL A 53 6.92 7.27 -3.70
C VAL A 53 7.17 6.68 -5.08
N LEU A 54 7.20 7.52 -6.11
CA LEU A 54 7.53 7.12 -7.47
C LEU A 54 9.00 7.47 -7.72
N LEU A 55 9.83 6.49 -8.04
CA LEU A 55 11.24 6.67 -8.37
C LEU A 55 11.52 6.12 -9.77
N PRO A 56 11.77 6.98 -10.78
CA PRO A 56 12.20 6.53 -12.08
C PRO A 56 13.66 6.04 -12.04
N VAL A 57 13.91 4.87 -12.62
CA VAL A 57 15.27 4.31 -12.83
C VAL A 57 15.34 3.71 -14.22
N ASP A 58 16.51 3.64 -14.85
CA ASP A 58 16.59 3.02 -16.18
C ASP A 58 16.47 1.49 -16.10
N HIS A 59 17.19 0.90 -15.15
CA HIS A 59 17.21 -0.54 -14.88
C HIS A 59 17.00 -0.82 -13.39
N ALA A 60 15.97 -1.60 -13.06
CA ALA A 60 15.66 -1.94 -11.68
C ALA A 60 16.37 -3.22 -11.23
N THR A 61 17.01 -3.15 -10.06
CA THR A 61 17.71 -4.25 -9.40
C THR A 61 17.08 -4.50 -8.03
N THR A 62 17.36 -5.65 -7.41
CA THR A 62 16.92 -5.94 -6.03
C THR A 62 17.35 -4.85 -5.05
N GLY A 63 18.59 -4.36 -5.19
CA GLY A 63 19.11 -3.27 -4.35
C GLY A 63 18.36 -1.95 -4.49
N HIS A 64 17.79 -1.66 -5.67
CA HIS A 64 16.90 -0.51 -5.85
C HIS A 64 15.58 -0.69 -5.10
N VAL A 65 14.96 -1.88 -5.19
CA VAL A 65 13.70 -2.20 -4.50
C VAL A 65 13.90 -2.11 -2.98
N ASP A 66 14.97 -2.72 -2.48
CA ASP A 66 15.33 -2.72 -1.06
C ASP A 66 15.53 -1.31 -0.52
N ARG A 67 16.44 -0.57 -1.15
CA ARG A 67 16.80 0.78 -0.69
C ARG A 67 15.59 1.69 -0.71
N LEU A 68 14.81 1.71 -1.79
CA LEU A 68 13.63 2.56 -1.86
C LEU A 68 12.61 2.18 -0.78
N THR A 69 12.41 0.87 -0.56
CA THR A 69 11.49 0.37 0.46
C THR A 69 11.92 0.77 1.87
N GLU A 70 13.18 0.57 2.20
CA GLU A 70 13.74 0.92 3.51
C GLU A 70 13.75 2.42 3.76
N THR A 71 14.20 3.22 2.78
CA THR A 71 14.22 4.69 2.88
C THR A 71 12.80 5.22 3.08
N THR A 72 11.83 4.73 2.29
CA THR A 72 10.44 5.16 2.39
C THR A 72 9.82 4.74 3.73
N ALA A 73 10.01 3.50 4.17
CA ALA A 73 9.50 3.03 5.45
C ALA A 73 10.16 3.74 6.65
N GLY A 74 11.45 4.07 6.54
CA GLY A 74 12.21 4.84 7.52
C GLY A 74 11.68 6.27 7.68
N ARG A 75 11.34 6.91 6.56
CA ARG A 75 10.83 8.29 6.48
C ARG A 75 9.29 8.39 6.56
N ALA A 76 8.56 7.28 6.61
CA ALA A 76 7.09 7.26 6.57
C ALA A 76 6.42 8.22 7.56
N GLY A 77 6.96 8.36 8.77
CA GLY A 77 6.49 9.32 9.77
C GLY A 77 6.55 10.76 9.25
N SER A 78 7.73 11.24 8.85
CA SER A 78 7.90 12.61 8.34
C SER A 78 7.08 12.85 7.08
N LEU A 79 7.06 11.90 6.14
CA LEU A 79 6.27 12.00 4.91
C LEU A 79 4.76 12.09 5.17
N SER A 80 4.24 11.30 6.12
CA SER A 80 2.81 11.39 6.51
C SER A 80 2.45 12.68 7.28
N GLY A 81 3.46 13.47 7.68
CA GLY A 81 3.31 14.64 8.54
C GLY A 81 3.09 14.29 10.00
N ARG A 82 3.68 13.18 10.49
CA ARG A 82 3.53 12.69 11.87
C ARG A 82 4.85 12.28 12.52
N ALA A 83 4.98 12.62 13.81
CA ALA A 83 6.00 12.03 14.64
C ALA A 83 5.71 10.53 14.86
N ARG A 84 6.75 9.70 14.70
CA ARG A 84 6.73 8.22 14.77
C ARG A 84 6.10 7.62 16.06
N ARG A 85 5.81 8.44 17.08
CA ARG A 85 5.42 8.03 18.44
C ARG A 85 3.97 8.36 18.85
N ARG A 86 3.15 9.08 18.06
CA ARG A 86 1.80 9.52 18.51
C ARG A 86 0.66 8.69 17.92
N SER A 87 0.28 7.67 18.70
CA SER A 87 -0.96 6.86 18.78
C SER A 87 -1.68 6.33 17.52
N GLY A 88 -1.92 5.01 17.53
CA GLY A 88 -3.10 4.30 16.98
C GLY A 88 -3.31 4.24 15.47
N ASN A 89 -2.46 4.88 14.66
CA ASN A 89 -2.72 5.05 13.23
C ASN A 89 -1.65 4.38 12.39
N GLY A 90 -2.09 3.62 11.38
CA GLY A 90 -1.20 2.97 10.44
C GLY A 90 -0.69 3.94 9.38
N ILE A 91 0.48 3.65 8.82
CA ILE A 91 1.02 4.28 7.62
C ILE A 91 1.27 3.17 6.60
N ALA A 92 0.58 3.23 5.47
CA ALA A 92 0.90 2.42 4.30
C ALA A 92 1.84 3.21 3.41
N VAL A 93 2.94 2.58 3.00
CA VAL A 93 3.86 3.15 2.02
C VAL A 93 3.89 2.27 0.78
N LEU A 94 3.76 2.88 -0.39
CA LEU A 94 3.85 2.25 -1.70
C LEU A 94 5.10 2.82 -2.39
N PRO A 95 6.28 2.24 -2.15
CA PRO A 95 7.47 2.54 -2.93
C PRO A 95 7.33 1.91 -4.32
N VAL A 96 7.40 2.72 -5.36
CA VAL A 96 7.17 2.34 -6.76
C VAL A 96 8.41 2.67 -7.57
N LEU A 97 9.08 1.66 -8.10
CA LEU A 97 10.10 1.83 -9.14
C LEU A 97 9.44 1.87 -10.51
N VAL A 98 9.77 2.88 -11.31
CA VAL A 98 9.32 3.01 -12.70
C VAL A 98 10.54 2.84 -13.59
N CYS A 99 10.61 1.75 -14.35
CA CYS A 99 11.82 1.38 -15.08
C CYS A 99 11.58 0.90 -16.51
N GLY A 100 12.64 0.88 -17.32
CA GLY A 100 12.58 0.39 -18.70
C GLY A 100 12.79 -1.12 -18.75
N ALA A 101 13.65 -1.62 -17.87
CA ALA A 101 13.91 -3.03 -17.66
C ALA A 101 14.13 -3.32 -16.17
N ALA A 102 13.96 -4.58 -15.79
CA ALA A 102 14.21 -5.07 -14.44
C ALA A 102 14.85 -6.46 -14.45
N ASP A 103 15.73 -6.70 -13.48
CA ASP A 103 16.19 -8.04 -13.14
C ASP A 103 15.02 -8.88 -12.62
N GLU A 104 15.05 -10.19 -12.88
CA GLU A 104 14.01 -11.08 -12.37
C GLU A 104 13.94 -11.07 -10.84
N GLN A 105 15.10 -11.03 -10.18
CA GLN A 105 15.20 -10.92 -8.72
C GLN A 105 14.57 -9.63 -8.19
N ALA A 106 14.59 -8.53 -8.96
CA ALA A 106 13.93 -7.28 -8.57
C ALA A 106 12.39 -7.42 -8.65
N ARG A 107 11.87 -8.13 -9.65
CA ARG A 107 10.44 -8.44 -9.78
C ARG A 107 9.97 -9.36 -8.66
N ASP A 108 10.78 -10.36 -8.32
CA ASP A 108 10.51 -11.27 -7.20
C ASP A 108 10.47 -10.51 -5.88
N GLU A 109 11.44 -9.62 -5.65
CA GLU A 109 11.51 -8.81 -4.44
C GLU A 109 10.30 -7.85 -4.34
N ALA A 110 9.88 -7.22 -5.44
CA ALA A 110 8.68 -6.40 -5.47
C ALA A 110 7.39 -7.21 -5.23
N SER A 111 7.41 -8.52 -5.53
CA SER A 111 6.28 -9.44 -5.32
C SER A 111 6.31 -10.11 -3.93
N ALA A 112 7.40 -9.96 -3.19
CA ALA A 112 7.58 -10.54 -1.86
C ALA A 112 6.52 -10.04 -0.86
N PRO A 113 6.28 -10.80 0.24
CA PRO A 113 5.35 -10.37 1.27
C PRO A 113 5.64 -8.94 1.79
N PRO A 114 4.62 -8.14 2.10
CA PRO A 114 4.80 -6.76 2.55
C PRO A 114 5.68 -6.65 3.79
N ARG A 115 6.58 -5.68 3.81
CA ARG A 115 7.48 -5.45 4.94
C ARG A 115 6.76 -4.63 6.01
N ARG A 116 6.77 -5.10 7.25
CA ARG A 116 6.16 -4.40 8.39
C ARG A 116 7.22 -3.92 9.36
N ARG A 117 7.15 -2.65 9.74
CA ARG A 117 7.93 -2.09 10.85
C ARG A 117 7.05 -1.20 11.71
N TRP A 118 6.70 -1.69 12.91
CA TRP A 118 5.76 -1.04 13.83
C TRP A 118 4.38 -0.77 13.17
N ALA A 119 4.03 0.50 13.02
CA ALA A 119 2.80 0.99 12.41
C ALA A 119 2.93 1.26 10.90
N VAL A 120 4.08 0.94 10.30
CA VAL A 120 4.34 1.12 8.86
C VAL A 120 4.24 -0.22 8.15
N VAL A 121 3.48 -0.25 7.05
CA VAL A 121 3.43 -1.36 6.10
C VAL A 121 3.95 -0.86 4.76
N ALA A 122 4.97 -1.52 4.22
CA ALA A 122 5.53 -1.20 2.92
C ALA A 122 5.14 -2.25 1.89
N LEU A 123 4.58 -1.79 0.77
CA LEU A 123 4.14 -2.59 -0.37
C LEU A 123 4.95 -2.16 -1.60
N PRO A 124 6.16 -2.71 -1.81
CA PRO A 124 6.94 -2.37 -2.98
C PRO A 124 6.21 -2.74 -4.26
N MET A 125 6.45 -1.92 -5.28
CA MET A 125 5.92 -2.11 -6.62
C MET A 125 7.02 -1.79 -7.63
N LEU A 126 7.01 -2.51 -8.73
CA LEU A 126 7.84 -2.26 -9.89
C LEU A 126 6.94 -2.17 -11.11
N VAL A 127 7.18 -1.17 -11.95
CA VAL A 127 6.42 -0.93 -13.18
C VAL A 127 7.38 -0.77 -14.34
N GLU A 128 7.11 -1.49 -15.43
CA GLU A 128 7.81 -1.41 -16.71
C GLU A 128 6.85 -0.84 -17.77
N PRO A 129 6.70 0.49 -17.88
CA PRO A 129 5.66 1.11 -18.71
C PRO A 129 5.70 0.70 -20.18
N ASP A 130 6.91 0.48 -20.70
CA ASP A 130 7.14 0.21 -22.12
C ASP A 130 6.65 -1.19 -22.53
N THR A 131 6.64 -2.13 -21.58
CA THR A 131 6.15 -3.50 -21.80
C THR A 131 4.78 -3.74 -21.18
N GLY A 132 4.25 -2.77 -20.42
CA GLY A 132 3.02 -2.92 -19.64
C GLY A 132 3.13 -3.91 -18.47
N ARG A 133 4.34 -4.37 -18.12
CA ARG A 133 4.55 -5.31 -17.01
C ARG A 133 4.59 -4.57 -15.68
N HIS A 134 4.16 -5.25 -14.63
CA HIS A 134 4.36 -4.80 -13.25
C HIS A 134 4.59 -5.99 -12.32
N ALA A 135 5.26 -5.72 -11.21
CA ALA A 135 5.42 -6.65 -10.10
C ALA A 135 4.96 -6.00 -8.80
N ALA A 136 4.11 -6.71 -8.06
CA ALA A 136 3.57 -6.30 -6.79
C ALA A 136 3.12 -7.54 -6.02
N HIS A 137 3.12 -7.47 -4.69
CA HIS A 137 2.60 -8.57 -3.88
C HIS A 137 1.11 -8.85 -4.18
N ARG A 138 0.80 -10.10 -4.55
CA ARG A 138 -0.57 -10.55 -4.93
C ARG A 138 -1.29 -11.36 -3.85
N GLY A 139 -0.58 -11.75 -2.78
CA GLY A 139 -1.10 -12.54 -1.67
C GLY A 139 -2.04 -11.76 -0.75
N ASN A 140 -2.56 -12.45 0.27
CA ASN A 140 -3.31 -11.81 1.34
C ASN A 140 -2.36 -11.28 2.42
N ILE A 141 -2.71 -10.16 3.04
CA ILE A 141 -2.04 -9.72 4.26
C ILE A 141 -2.79 -10.28 5.48
N THR A 142 -2.08 -11.02 6.32
CA THR A 142 -2.62 -11.54 7.58
C THR A 142 -2.86 -10.43 8.61
N TRP A 143 -2.13 -9.32 8.51
CA TRP A 143 -2.22 -8.19 9.42
C TRP A 143 -2.98 -7.03 8.77
N GLY A 144 -4.03 -6.55 9.43
CA GLY A 144 -4.82 -5.43 8.90
C GLY A 144 -5.59 -5.78 7.63
N GLY A 145 -6.05 -7.04 7.50
CA GLY A 145 -6.86 -7.50 6.36
C GLY A 145 -8.10 -6.63 6.08
N VAL A 146 -8.58 -5.88 7.07
CA VAL A 146 -9.60 -4.83 6.91
C VAL A 146 -9.20 -3.74 5.90
N PHE A 147 -7.91 -3.44 5.77
CA PHE A 147 -7.36 -2.48 4.81
C PHE A 147 -6.98 -3.11 3.47
N GLN A 148 -7.00 -4.45 3.34
CA GLN A 148 -6.50 -5.13 2.14
C GLN A 148 -7.17 -4.63 0.86
N THR A 149 -8.50 -4.51 0.86
CA THR A 149 -9.24 -4.01 -0.31
C THR A 149 -8.87 -2.57 -0.64
N PHE A 150 -8.67 -1.72 0.36
CA PHE A 150 -8.26 -0.34 0.15
C PHE A 150 -6.83 -0.24 -0.39
N LEU A 151 -5.89 -1.00 0.16
CA LEU A 151 -4.51 -1.00 -0.31
C LEU A 151 -4.41 -1.53 -1.75
N ALA A 152 -5.19 -2.56 -2.09
CA ALA A 152 -5.30 -3.03 -3.46
C ALA A 152 -5.85 -1.94 -4.41
N GLU A 153 -6.84 -1.16 -3.96
CA GLU A 153 -7.35 0.00 -4.71
C GLU A 153 -6.27 1.05 -4.92
N GLN A 154 -5.43 1.33 -3.91
CA GLN A 154 -4.31 2.27 -4.05
C GLN A 154 -3.26 1.77 -5.06
N GLN A 155 -2.94 0.47 -5.05
CA GLN A 155 -2.01 -0.10 -6.04
C GLN A 155 -2.56 -0.01 -7.47
N ARG A 156 -3.86 -0.28 -7.67
CA ARG A 156 -4.51 -0.12 -8.98
C ARG A 156 -4.55 1.32 -9.45
N LEU A 157 -4.77 2.26 -8.53
CA LEU A 157 -4.76 3.69 -8.81
C LEU A 157 -3.39 4.16 -9.31
N VAL A 158 -2.31 3.70 -8.66
CA VAL A 158 -0.92 3.92 -9.12
C VAL A 158 -0.74 3.39 -10.54
N LEU A 159 -1.10 2.12 -10.77
CA LEU A 159 -0.96 1.45 -12.07
C LEU A 159 -1.81 2.08 -13.17
N GLY A 160 -2.95 2.68 -12.82
CA GLY A 160 -3.94 3.18 -13.79
C GLY A 160 -4.78 2.07 -14.42
N ASP A 161 -4.77 0.87 -13.85
CA ASP A 161 -5.53 -0.28 -14.34
C ASP A 161 -6.40 -0.89 -13.22
N PRO A 162 -7.74 -0.84 -13.33
CA PRO A 162 -8.66 -1.40 -12.34
C PRO A 162 -8.61 -2.94 -12.28
N ARG A 163 -8.03 -3.60 -13.29
CA ARG A 163 -7.91 -5.07 -13.37
C ARG A 163 -6.52 -5.57 -13.01
N ALA A 164 -5.58 -4.68 -12.69
CA ALA A 164 -4.23 -5.08 -12.35
C ALA A 164 -4.21 -6.10 -11.20
N GLU A 165 -3.38 -7.12 -11.38
CA GLU A 165 -3.12 -8.10 -10.34
C GLU A 165 -2.27 -7.46 -9.24
N VAL A 166 -2.90 -7.22 -8.10
CA VAL A 166 -2.33 -6.53 -6.94
C VAL A 166 -2.68 -7.30 -5.66
N LEU A 167 -2.50 -6.69 -4.49
CA LEU A 167 -2.80 -7.31 -3.21
C LEU A 167 -4.18 -8.01 -3.18
N GLY A 168 -4.20 -9.26 -2.74
CA GLY A 168 -5.40 -10.08 -2.64
C GLY A 168 -5.98 -10.60 -3.96
N SER A 169 -5.30 -10.41 -5.09
CA SER A 169 -5.74 -10.93 -6.40
C SER A 169 -5.49 -12.42 -6.58
N SER A 170 -4.63 -13.06 -5.77
CA SER A 170 -4.21 -14.46 -5.94
C SER A 170 -5.28 -15.53 -5.64
N GLY A 171 -6.57 -15.20 -5.61
CA GLY A 171 -7.69 -16.16 -5.46
C GLY A 171 -7.83 -16.83 -4.09
N HIS A 172 -6.78 -16.83 -3.25
CA HIS A 172 -6.76 -17.47 -1.93
C HIS A 172 -7.55 -16.71 -0.85
N GLY A 173 -8.10 -15.52 -1.15
CA GLY A 173 -8.79 -14.65 -0.19
C GLY A 173 -10.25 -14.99 0.11
N ARG A 174 -10.90 -15.90 -0.63
CA ARG A 174 -12.30 -16.29 -0.35
C ARG A 174 -12.45 -17.01 0.99
N ALA A 175 -11.49 -17.86 1.35
CA ALA A 175 -11.51 -18.62 2.61
C ALA A 175 -11.35 -17.71 3.85
N GLY A 176 -10.43 -16.74 3.82
CA GLY A 176 -10.20 -15.83 4.94
C GLY A 176 -11.38 -14.88 5.20
N ARG A 177 -12.06 -14.41 4.15
CA ARG A 177 -13.28 -13.60 4.28
C ARG A 177 -14.44 -14.40 4.87
N ALA A 178 -14.62 -15.65 4.46
CA ALA A 178 -15.64 -16.52 5.05
C ALA A 178 -15.38 -16.79 6.54
N ALA A 179 -14.13 -17.04 6.92
CA ALA A 179 -13.75 -17.26 8.32
C ALA A 179 -13.95 -16.02 9.21
N LEU A 180 -13.59 -14.82 8.72
CA LEU A 180 -13.79 -13.58 9.47
C LEU A 180 -15.28 -13.24 9.63
N LEU A 181 -16.08 -13.43 8.58
CA LEU A 181 -17.54 -13.24 8.65
C LEU A 181 -18.20 -14.25 9.60
N ALA A 182 -17.74 -15.50 9.60
CA ALA A 182 -18.23 -16.51 10.54
C ALA A 182 -17.91 -16.14 12.00
N LEU A 183 -16.69 -15.67 12.28
CA LEU A 183 -16.30 -15.23 13.62
C LEU A 183 -17.09 -14.02 14.10
N LEU A 184 -17.34 -13.04 13.22
CA LEU A 184 -18.19 -11.88 13.55
C LEU A 184 -19.64 -12.28 13.79
N GLY A 185 -20.17 -13.26 13.03
CA GLY A 185 -21.49 -13.82 13.25
C GLY A 185 -21.61 -14.49 14.62
N VAL A 186 -20.64 -15.34 14.98
CA VAL A 186 -20.61 -16.02 16.30
C VAL A 186 -20.50 -15.00 17.44
N ALA A 187 -19.63 -13.99 17.32
CA ALA A 187 -19.50 -12.94 18.32
C ALA A 187 -20.79 -12.12 18.48
N GLY A 188 -21.48 -11.81 17.39
CA GLY A 188 -22.77 -11.12 17.42
C GLY A 188 -23.86 -11.92 18.13
N VAL A 189 -23.93 -13.24 17.89
CA VAL A 189 -24.88 -14.13 18.57
C VAL A 189 -24.58 -14.23 20.07
N LEU A 190 -23.31 -14.38 20.45
CA LEU A 190 -22.90 -14.43 21.86
C LEU A 190 -23.19 -13.11 22.59
N PHE A 191 -22.99 -11.97 21.93
CA PHE A 191 -23.33 -10.66 22.48
C PHE A 191 -24.85 -10.52 22.71
N LEU A 192 -25.67 -10.92 21.74
CA LEU A 192 -27.14 -10.92 21.87
C LEU A 192 -27.62 -11.83 23.01
N ALA A 193 -27.03 -13.03 23.14
CA ALA A 193 -27.36 -13.95 24.23
C ALA A 193 -26.99 -13.37 25.61
N ALA A 194 -25.83 -12.72 25.73
CA ALA A 194 -25.41 -12.06 26.97
C ALA A 194 -26.32 -10.88 27.35
N VAL A 195 -26.75 -10.08 26.37
CA VAL A 195 -27.71 -8.98 26.60
C VAL A 195 -29.07 -9.52 27.06
N LEU A 196 -29.55 -10.63 26.47
CA LEU A 196 -30.83 -11.23 26.85
C LEU A 196 -30.79 -11.80 28.28
N LEU A 197 -29.68 -12.40 28.69
CA LEU A 197 -29.43 -12.91 30.05
C LEU A 197 -29.37 -11.81 31.11
N LEU A 198 -28.96 -10.59 30.74
CA LEU A 198 -28.92 -9.43 31.64
C LEU A 198 -30.28 -8.73 31.82
N LEU A 199 -31.25 -9.03 30.95
CA LEU A 199 -32.60 -8.46 30.97
C LEU A 199 -33.64 -9.38 31.64
N LEU A 200 -33.24 -10.59 32.03
CA LEU A 200 -34.03 -11.58 32.79
C LEU A 200 -33.63 -11.54 34.27
#